data_AF-A0A9D4U329-F1
#
_entry.id   AF-A0A9D4U329-F1
#
_cell.length_a   1.000
_cell.length_b   1.000
_cell.length_c   1.000
_cell.angle_alpha   90.00
_cell.angle_beta   90.00
_cell.angle_gamma   90.00
#
_symmetry.space_group_name_H-M   'P 1'
#
loop_
_entity.id
_entity.type
_entity.pdbx_description
1 polymer ?
#
loop_
_entity_poly.entity_id
_entity_poly.type
_entity_poly.pdbx_seq_one_letter_code
_entity_poly.pdbx_strand_id
1 'polypeptide(L)'
;MASELDRTGTDLTNSTVLDAPLGGLIENGVHNGVHSWTGDPNLPLIQDMGTFTTAARDPIFYAHHSNVDRLWDKWKYDMPGGPRADHDDSDFLHAEFYFYDETASLVKVKVRDALDNSKLGVSYPTMAADKLWIHYKSPVTSKGSAIIAARAAGVATMGAAPQNGTIFLGSNFSAIVKTPSSPPPATSKATVLVIQAPSTWEPSTSSPPPTPSTATSLLMSSLILVTTCNELAFNMSLR
;
A
#
# COMPACT_ATOMS: atom_id res chain seq x y z
N MET A 1 -2.83 -2.01 -32.08
CA MET A 1 -3.54 -0.88 -31.45
C MET A 1 -3.33 -1.01 -29.97
N ALA A 2 -2.60 -0.07 -29.39
CA ALA A 2 -2.09 -0.12 -28.02
C ALA A 2 -3.27 -0.18 -27.04
N SER A 3 -3.35 -1.28 -26.28
CA SER A 3 -4.31 -1.41 -25.19
C SER A 3 -3.85 -0.49 -24.06
N GLU A 4 -4.66 0.54 -23.84
CA GLU A 4 -4.83 1.30 -22.62
C GLU A 4 -4.38 0.49 -21.39
N LEU A 5 -3.13 0.74 -20.94
CA LEU A 5 -2.73 0.37 -19.60
C LEU A 5 -3.69 1.11 -18.68
N ASP A 6 -4.36 0.36 -17.82
CA ASP A 6 -5.21 0.88 -16.76
C ASP A 6 -4.43 1.93 -15.98
N ARG A 7 -4.76 3.21 -16.22
CA ARG A 7 -4.18 4.38 -15.55
C ARG A 7 -4.74 4.45 -14.13
N THR A 8 -4.48 3.45 -13.30
CA THR A 8 -4.74 3.56 -11.87
C THR A 8 -3.53 4.23 -11.22
N GLY A 9 -3.51 5.55 -11.37
CA GLY A 9 -2.49 6.47 -10.92
C GLY A 9 -2.28 7.52 -12.00
N THR A 10 -2.74 8.75 -11.73
CA THR A 10 -2.55 9.98 -12.54
C THR A 10 -3.72 10.48 -13.40
N ASP A 11 -4.98 10.18 -13.08
CA ASP A 11 -6.02 11.21 -13.31
C ASP A 11 -6.11 12.13 -12.09
N LEU A 12 -5.21 13.11 -12.07
CA LEU A 12 -5.14 14.16 -11.05
C LEU A 12 -6.01 15.37 -11.39
N THR A 13 -6.85 15.30 -12.44
CA THR A 13 -7.61 16.46 -12.93
C THR A 13 -8.55 17.05 -11.89
N ASN A 14 -8.77 16.35 -10.77
CA ASN A 14 -9.53 16.83 -9.62
C ASN A 14 -9.01 16.35 -8.25
N SER A 15 -7.76 15.86 -8.15
CA SER A 15 -7.20 15.38 -6.88
C SER A 15 -6.55 16.51 -6.10
N THR A 16 -6.95 16.69 -4.84
CA THR A 16 -6.15 17.47 -3.88
C THR A 16 -5.03 16.60 -3.31
N VAL A 17 -4.05 17.17 -2.59
CA VAL A 17 -3.03 16.39 -1.84
C VAL A 17 -3.67 15.34 -0.90
N LEU A 18 -4.96 15.50 -0.58
CA LEU A 18 -5.75 14.59 0.24
C LEU A 18 -6.33 13.38 -0.53
N ASP A 19 -6.33 13.40 -1.87
CA ASP A 19 -6.90 12.37 -2.74
C ASP A 19 -5.84 11.53 -3.48
N ALA A 20 -4.55 11.81 -3.23
CA ALA A 20 -3.46 10.99 -3.74
C ALA A 20 -3.50 9.60 -3.07
N PRO A 21 -3.32 8.49 -3.80
CA PRO A 21 -3.24 7.16 -3.20
C PRO A 21 -2.14 7.17 -2.14
N LEU A 22 -2.50 6.84 -0.89
CA LEU A 22 -1.71 6.98 0.33
C LEU A 22 -0.53 5.99 0.42
N GLY A 23 0.19 5.77 -0.67
CA GLY A 23 1.37 4.90 -0.75
C GLY A 23 1.12 3.53 -1.37
N GLY A 24 2.20 2.88 -1.81
CA GLY A 24 2.17 1.54 -2.41
C GLY A 24 2.01 0.41 -1.37
N LEU A 25 1.95 -0.85 -1.85
CA LEU A 25 1.81 -2.04 -0.99
C LEU A 25 2.95 -2.18 0.04
N ILE A 26 4.19 -1.88 -0.36
CA ILE A 26 5.35 -1.99 0.54
C ILE A 26 5.31 -0.89 1.60
N GLU A 27 5.07 0.35 1.18
CA GLU A 27 4.97 1.52 2.06
C GLU A 27 3.90 1.31 3.13
N ASN A 28 2.68 0.95 2.71
CA ASN A 28 1.54 0.76 3.61
C ASN A 28 1.55 -0.53 4.41
N GLY A 29 2.32 -1.53 3.96
CA GLY A 29 2.42 -2.82 4.63
C GLY A 29 3.63 -2.88 5.53
N VAL A 30 4.65 -3.59 5.05
CA VAL A 30 5.82 -3.98 5.85
C VAL A 30 6.72 -2.81 6.24
N HIS A 31 6.77 -1.74 5.44
CA HIS A 31 7.52 -0.52 5.78
C HIS A 31 6.93 0.16 7.02
N ASN A 32 5.65 0.55 6.97
CA ASN A 32 4.97 1.17 8.11
C ASN A 32 4.95 0.24 9.34
N GLY A 33 4.78 -1.06 9.13
CA GLY A 33 4.82 -2.05 10.21
C GLY A 33 6.15 -2.07 10.98
N VAL A 34 7.30 -1.99 10.30
CA VAL A 34 8.61 -1.95 10.95
C VAL A 34 8.85 -0.62 11.67
N HIS A 35 8.42 0.49 11.08
CA HIS A 35 8.46 1.80 11.74
C HIS A 35 7.68 1.79 13.06
N SER A 36 6.43 1.32 13.04
CA SER A 36 5.61 1.21 14.26
C SER A 36 6.14 0.20 15.27
N TRP A 37 6.71 -0.92 14.82
CA TRP A 37 7.22 -1.95 15.72
C TRP A 37 8.50 -1.52 16.43
N THR A 38 9.35 -0.75 15.76
CA THR A 38 10.66 -0.34 16.29
C THR A 38 10.57 0.89 17.19
N GLY A 39 9.58 1.77 16.97
CA GLY A 39 9.42 2.98 17.78
C GLY A 39 9.04 2.68 19.24
N ASP A 40 9.40 3.59 20.16
CA ASP A 40 9.12 3.44 21.60
C ASP A 40 7.69 3.88 21.91
N PRO A 41 6.78 2.97 22.30
CA PRO A 41 5.39 3.31 22.63
C PRO A 41 5.26 4.19 23.88
N ASN A 42 6.31 4.38 24.67
CA ASN A 42 6.30 5.23 25.86
C ASN A 42 6.67 6.69 25.55
N LEU A 43 7.12 6.98 24.32
CA LEU A 43 7.46 8.34 23.89
C LEU A 43 6.33 8.97 23.06
N PRO A 44 6.17 10.30 23.10
CA PRO A 44 5.22 11.00 22.23
C PRO A 44 5.44 10.62 20.77
N LEU A 45 4.37 10.33 20.03
CA LEU A 45 4.41 9.94 18.61
C LEU A 45 5.24 8.67 18.31
N ILE A 46 5.48 7.82 19.32
CA ILE A 46 6.17 6.54 19.14
C ILE A 46 7.62 6.75 18.62
N GLN A 47 8.31 7.75 19.16
CA GLN A 47 9.68 8.10 18.74
C GLN A 47 10.69 6.98 19.01
N ASP A 48 11.80 6.88 18.28
CA ASP A 48 12.13 7.69 17.10
C ASP A 48 11.51 7.11 15.83
N MET A 49 11.59 5.79 15.63
CA MET A 49 11.18 5.10 14.39
C MET A 49 9.69 5.20 14.06
N GLY A 50 8.79 5.41 15.02
CA GLY A 50 7.34 5.43 14.79
C GLY A 50 6.80 6.72 14.18
N THR A 51 7.63 7.76 14.01
CA THR A 51 7.21 9.01 13.34
C THR A 51 8.27 9.56 12.40
N PHE A 52 7.85 10.07 11.24
CA PHE A 52 8.75 10.55 10.18
C PHE A 52 9.69 11.66 10.63
N THR A 53 9.24 12.53 11.54
CA THR A 53 10.02 13.70 12.00
C THR A 53 11.25 13.33 12.82
N THR A 54 11.30 12.09 13.33
CA THR A 54 12.38 11.63 14.21
C THR A 54 13.00 10.30 13.79
N ALA A 55 12.38 9.55 12.89
CA ALA A 55 12.82 8.19 12.54
C ALA A 55 14.31 8.11 12.18
N ALA A 56 14.82 9.07 11.40
CA ALA A 56 16.21 9.11 10.98
C ALA A 56 17.24 9.39 12.10
N ARG A 57 16.79 9.68 13.34
CA ARG A 57 17.67 9.80 14.52
C ARG A 57 18.14 8.44 15.02
N ASP A 58 17.37 7.38 14.76
CA ASP A 58 17.78 6.01 15.01
C ASP A 58 18.57 5.49 13.78
N PRO A 59 19.84 5.09 13.93
CA PRO A 59 20.64 4.56 12.82
C PRO A 59 20.01 3.36 12.09
N ILE A 60 19.14 2.59 12.74
CA ILE A 60 18.45 1.46 12.10
C ILE A 60 17.55 1.89 10.94
N PHE A 61 17.10 3.15 10.94
CA PHE A 61 16.31 3.75 9.86
C PHE A 61 16.94 3.52 8.49
N TYR A 62 18.25 3.78 8.37
CA TYR A 62 18.96 3.68 7.09
C TYR A 62 19.11 2.22 6.64
N ALA A 63 19.32 1.29 7.58
CA ALA A 63 19.36 -0.15 7.27
C ALA A 63 17.98 -0.67 6.85
N HIS A 64 16.91 -0.22 7.51
CA HIS A 64 15.53 -0.51 7.14
C HIS A 64 15.24 -0.03 5.71
N HIS A 65 15.50 1.24 5.41
CA HIS A 65 15.27 1.84 4.10
C HIS A 65 16.18 1.25 3.01
N SER A 66 17.40 0.82 3.34
CA SER A 66 18.24 0.07 2.40
C SER A 66 17.61 -1.27 1.98
N ASN A 67 16.93 -1.96 2.90
CA ASN A 67 16.18 -3.17 2.55
C ASN A 67 14.88 -2.85 1.79
N VAL A 68 14.23 -1.71 2.05
CA VAL A 68 13.07 -1.25 1.24
C VAL A 68 13.51 -0.95 -0.20
N ASP A 69 14.65 -0.29 -0.38
CA ASP A 69 15.25 -0.05 -1.71
C ASP A 69 15.57 -1.38 -2.43
N ARG A 70 16.17 -2.33 -1.71
CA ARG A 70 16.39 -3.70 -2.22
C ARG A 70 15.11 -4.38 -2.68
N LEU A 71 13.97 -4.15 -2.03
CA LEU A 71 12.70 -4.76 -2.44
C LEU A 71 12.24 -4.23 -3.81
N TRP A 72 12.58 -3.00 -4.20
CA TRP A 72 12.34 -2.50 -5.56
C TRP A 72 13.14 -3.32 -6.57
N ASP A 73 14.43 -3.51 -6.35
CA ASP A 73 15.30 -4.31 -7.23
C ASP A 73 14.78 -5.75 -7.40
N LYS A 74 14.40 -6.39 -6.29
CA LYS A 74 13.79 -7.73 -6.32
C LYS A 74 12.45 -7.75 -7.03
N TRP A 75 11.61 -6.73 -6.84
CA TRP A 75 10.33 -6.60 -7.54
C TRP A 75 10.52 -6.51 -9.06
N LYS A 76 11.52 -5.77 -9.52
CA LYS A 76 11.86 -5.63 -10.95
C LYS A 76 12.32 -6.92 -11.59
N TYR A 77 13.15 -7.72 -10.91
CA TYR A 77 13.91 -8.77 -11.60
C TYR A 77 13.60 -10.20 -11.15
N ASP A 78 13.24 -10.40 -9.89
CA ASP A 78 13.24 -11.75 -9.27
C ASP A 78 11.82 -12.30 -9.02
N MET A 79 10.79 -11.48 -9.18
CA MET A 79 9.41 -11.91 -8.93
C MET A 79 8.91 -12.90 -10.00
N PRO A 80 8.07 -13.89 -9.62
CA PRO A 80 7.42 -14.76 -10.58
C PRO A 80 6.59 -13.95 -11.59
N GLY A 81 6.59 -14.40 -12.85
CA GLY A 81 5.96 -13.69 -13.97
C GLY A 81 6.93 -12.90 -14.85
N GLY A 82 8.21 -12.85 -14.47
CA GLY A 82 9.26 -12.19 -15.23
C GLY A 82 9.48 -10.73 -14.82
N PRO A 83 10.38 -10.03 -15.53
CA PRO A 83 10.76 -8.67 -15.17
C PRO A 83 9.60 -7.68 -15.21
N ARG A 84 9.65 -6.69 -14.32
CA ARG A 84 8.66 -5.60 -14.21
C ARG A 84 9.32 -4.29 -14.60
N ALA A 85 8.56 -3.44 -15.30
CA ALA A 85 9.02 -2.13 -15.73
C ALA A 85 8.84 -1.08 -14.63
N ASP A 86 9.75 -0.11 -14.57
CA ASP A 86 9.57 1.10 -13.79
C ASP A 86 8.47 1.98 -14.40
N HIS A 87 8.04 3.00 -13.65
CA HIS A 87 7.15 4.03 -14.16
C HIS A 87 7.79 4.82 -15.30
N ASP A 88 7.02 5.07 -16.36
CA ASP A 88 7.42 5.84 -17.54
C ASP A 88 6.73 7.22 -17.62
N ASP A 89 5.96 7.59 -16.60
CA ASP A 89 5.27 8.87 -16.50
C ASP A 89 6.26 10.03 -16.42
N SER A 90 6.06 11.04 -17.27
CA SER A 90 6.96 12.21 -17.35
C SER A 90 7.02 13.00 -16.03
N ASP A 91 5.89 13.16 -15.34
CA ASP A 91 5.84 13.93 -14.09
C ASP A 91 6.60 13.19 -12.99
N PHE A 92 6.49 11.86 -12.95
CA PHE A 92 7.28 11.01 -12.07
C PHE A 92 8.78 11.10 -12.38
N LEU A 93 9.15 10.91 -13.64
CA LEU A 93 10.56 10.87 -14.07
C LEU A 93 11.29 12.21 -13.90
N HIS A 94 10.55 13.32 -14.00
CA HIS A 94 11.10 14.67 -13.89
C HIS A 94 10.97 15.29 -12.50
N ALA A 95 10.35 14.61 -11.54
CA ALA A 95 10.32 15.06 -10.16
C ALA A 95 11.74 15.27 -9.61
N GLU A 96 11.96 16.43 -8.98
CA GLU A 96 13.28 16.88 -8.52
C GLU A 96 13.34 16.90 -6.98
N PHE A 97 14.47 16.43 -6.45
CA PHE A 97 14.78 16.45 -5.02
C PHE A 97 16.14 17.09 -4.79
N TYR A 98 16.38 17.63 -3.59
CA TYR A 98 17.62 18.31 -3.24
C TYR A 98 18.26 17.62 -2.03
N PHE A 99 19.55 17.32 -2.12
CA PHE A 99 20.33 16.69 -1.07
C PHE A 99 21.67 17.40 -0.90
N TYR A 100 22.25 17.31 0.29
CA TYR A 100 23.66 17.64 0.47
C TYR A 100 24.52 16.40 0.22
N ASP A 101 25.57 16.54 -0.58
CA ASP A 101 26.57 15.49 -0.80
C ASP A 101 27.62 15.44 0.31
N GLU A 102 28.61 14.54 0.19
CA GLU A 102 29.69 14.35 1.16
C GLU A 102 30.62 15.57 1.29
N THR A 103 30.57 16.51 0.32
CA THR A 103 31.32 17.76 0.33
C THR A 103 30.52 18.94 0.86
N ALA A 104 29.30 18.69 1.35
CA ALA A 104 28.31 19.69 1.77
C ALA A 104 27.84 20.61 0.62
N SER A 105 27.91 20.13 -0.62
CA SER A 105 27.35 20.83 -1.78
C SER A 105 25.88 20.44 -1.97
N LEU A 106 25.03 21.43 -2.28
CA LEU A 106 23.62 21.17 -2.58
C LEU A 106 23.48 20.62 -4.00
N VAL A 107 23.08 19.35 -4.11
CA VAL A 107 22.88 18.65 -5.37
C VAL A 107 21.40 18.44 -5.62
N LYS A 108 20.99 18.64 -6.87
CA LYS A 108 19.65 18.35 -7.37
C LYS A 108 19.66 17.00 -8.08
N VAL A 109 18.73 16.13 -7.74
CA VAL A 109 18.56 14.81 -8.35
C VAL A 109 17.15 14.65 -8.93
N LYS A 110 17.02 13.79 -9.94
CA LYS A 110 15.73 13.42 -10.54
C LYS A 110 15.47 11.95 -10.33
N VAL A 111 14.19 11.58 -10.23
CA VAL A 111 13.78 10.17 -10.07
C VAL A 111 14.37 9.28 -11.17
N ARG A 112 14.29 9.73 -12.44
CA ARG A 112 14.80 8.95 -13.59
C ARG A 112 16.29 8.57 -13.47
N ASP A 113 17.08 9.37 -12.76
CA ASP A 113 18.52 9.15 -12.61
C ASP A 113 18.81 8.12 -11.50
N ALA A 114 17.82 7.79 -10.67
CA ALA A 114 17.90 6.84 -9.57
C ALA A 114 17.32 5.43 -9.88
N LEU A 115 16.68 5.22 -11.05
CA LEU A 115 16.04 3.95 -11.40
C LEU A 115 17.02 2.82 -11.80
N ASP A 116 18.29 3.17 -11.99
CA ASP A 116 19.35 2.26 -12.43
C ASP A 116 20.49 2.21 -11.41
N ASN A 117 20.41 1.23 -10.50
CA ASN A 117 21.40 1.01 -9.45
C ASN A 117 22.83 0.83 -9.96
N SER A 118 23.02 0.36 -11.21
CA SER A 118 24.36 0.20 -11.79
C SER A 118 25.06 1.53 -12.01
N LYS A 119 24.31 2.59 -12.33
CA LYS A 119 24.83 3.96 -12.48
C LYS A 119 25.11 4.63 -11.15
N LEU A 120 24.41 4.20 -10.10
CA LEU A 120 24.62 4.66 -8.73
C LEU A 120 25.76 3.92 -8.03
N GLY A 121 26.27 2.83 -8.62
CA GLY A 121 27.28 1.97 -8.00
C GLY A 121 26.74 1.13 -6.84
N VAL A 122 25.43 0.89 -6.80
CA VAL A 122 24.76 0.11 -5.74
C VAL A 122 24.43 -1.28 -6.28
N SER A 123 24.60 -2.30 -5.43
CA SER A 123 24.13 -3.65 -5.72
C SER A 123 23.75 -4.38 -4.44
N TYR A 124 22.74 -5.24 -4.53
CA TYR A 124 22.25 -6.02 -3.41
C TYR A 124 22.55 -7.50 -3.58
N PRO A 125 23.07 -8.18 -2.54
CA PRO A 125 23.28 -9.61 -2.61
C PRO A 125 21.95 -10.36 -2.67
N THR A 126 21.93 -11.44 -3.45
CA THR A 126 20.87 -12.44 -3.38
C THR A 126 21.05 -13.25 -2.10
N MET A 127 19.99 -13.36 -1.31
CA MET A 127 20.00 -14.08 -0.05
C MET A 127 19.31 -15.42 -0.21
N ALA A 128 19.80 -16.47 0.47
CA ALA A 128 19.16 -17.79 0.45
C ALA A 128 17.69 -17.73 0.92
N ALA A 129 17.39 -16.82 1.85
CA ALA A 129 16.04 -16.58 2.37
C ALA A 129 15.08 -15.96 1.34
N ASP A 130 15.58 -15.37 0.24
CA ASP A 130 14.72 -14.75 -0.79
C ASP A 130 13.70 -15.76 -1.35
N LYS A 131 14.13 -17.01 -1.52
CA LYS A 131 13.30 -18.10 -2.02
C LYS A 131 12.06 -18.37 -1.15
N LEU A 132 12.13 -18.04 0.15
CA LEU A 132 11.05 -18.34 1.10
C LEU A 132 9.84 -17.42 0.89
N TRP A 133 10.06 -16.15 0.57
CA TRP A 133 8.98 -15.18 0.39
C TRP A 133 8.62 -14.95 -1.09
N ILE A 134 9.59 -15.03 -2.02
CA ILE A 134 9.34 -14.91 -3.47
C ILE A 134 8.40 -16.02 -3.97
N HIS A 135 8.56 -17.24 -3.46
CA HIS A 135 7.73 -18.39 -3.83
C HIS A 135 6.69 -18.75 -2.78
N TYR A 136 6.46 -17.87 -1.81
CA TYR A 136 5.45 -18.10 -0.80
C TYR A 136 4.06 -18.17 -1.46
N LYS A 137 3.35 -19.25 -1.21
CA LYS A 137 1.94 -19.41 -1.59
C LYS A 137 1.13 -19.53 -0.32
N SER A 138 0.20 -18.61 -0.12
CA SER A 138 -0.75 -18.70 0.98
C SER A 138 -1.53 -20.01 0.85
N PRO A 139 -1.65 -20.82 1.92
CA PRO A 139 -2.50 -22.00 1.90
C PRO A 139 -3.93 -21.57 1.61
N VAL A 140 -4.59 -22.24 0.67
CA VAL A 140 -5.99 -21.98 0.34
C VAL A 140 -6.83 -22.31 1.57
N THR A 141 -7.31 -21.29 2.28
CA THR A 141 -8.07 -21.41 3.53
C THR A 141 -9.53 -21.79 3.32
N SER A 142 -10.03 -21.81 2.08
CA SER A 142 -11.39 -22.22 1.75
C SER A 142 -11.44 -22.94 0.40
N LYS A 143 -11.98 -24.17 0.39
CA LYS A 143 -12.33 -24.90 -0.85
C LYS A 143 -13.73 -24.55 -1.39
N GLY A 144 -14.41 -23.56 -0.78
CA GLY A 144 -15.77 -23.15 -1.12
C GLY A 144 -15.95 -21.64 -1.16
N SER A 145 -17.09 -21.20 -1.66
CA SER A 145 -17.42 -19.78 -1.69
C SER A 145 -17.83 -19.31 -0.29
N ALA A 146 -17.09 -18.35 0.28
CA ALA A 146 -17.46 -17.68 1.54
C ALA A 146 -18.81 -16.93 1.44
N ILE A 147 -19.36 -16.82 0.23
CA ILE A 147 -20.58 -16.07 -0.07
C ILE A 147 -21.83 -16.77 0.47
N ILE A 148 -21.84 -18.10 0.52
CA ILE A 148 -22.98 -18.83 1.11
C ILE A 148 -23.10 -18.47 2.60
N ALA A 149 -21.98 -18.51 3.32
CA ALA A 149 -21.91 -18.12 4.72
C ALA A 149 -22.19 -16.62 4.91
N ALA A 150 -21.64 -15.75 4.05
CA ALA A 150 -21.88 -14.31 4.12
C ALA A 150 -23.36 -13.94 3.89
N ARG A 151 -24.02 -14.56 2.90
CA ARG A 151 -25.46 -14.38 2.67
C ARG A 151 -26.29 -14.90 3.85
N ALA A 152 -25.94 -16.06 4.40
CA ALA A 152 -26.61 -16.61 5.58
C ALA A 152 -26.44 -15.71 6.82
N ALA A 153 -25.32 -15.01 6.93
CA ALA A 153 -25.04 -14.03 7.98
C ALA A 153 -25.63 -12.63 7.71
N GLY A 154 -26.37 -12.44 6.62
CA GLY A 154 -27.01 -11.16 6.28
C GLY A 154 -26.02 -10.07 5.81
N VAL A 155 -24.83 -10.45 5.34
CA VAL A 155 -23.83 -9.49 4.85
C VAL A 155 -24.35 -8.76 3.61
N ALA A 156 -24.24 -7.43 3.62
CA ALA A 156 -24.71 -6.58 2.54
C ALA A 156 -23.91 -6.80 1.24
N THR A 157 -24.60 -6.72 0.10
CA THR A 157 -23.97 -6.72 -1.22
C THR A 157 -23.71 -5.28 -1.65
N MET A 158 -22.46 -4.97 -1.97
CA MET A 158 -22.00 -3.67 -2.42
C MET A 158 -21.79 -3.69 -3.94
N GLY A 159 -22.41 -2.74 -4.65
CA GLY A 159 -22.23 -2.54 -6.09
C GLY A 159 -21.07 -1.59 -6.42
N ALA A 160 -20.84 -1.36 -7.71
CA ALA A 160 -20.05 -0.21 -8.15
C ALA A 160 -20.77 1.07 -7.68
N ALA A 161 -20.07 1.94 -6.94
CA ALA A 161 -20.66 3.12 -6.31
C ALA A 161 -21.49 3.92 -7.33
N PRO A 162 -22.70 4.33 -6.92
CA PRO A 162 -22.77 5.72 -6.50
C PRO A 162 -23.59 5.84 -5.21
N GLN A 163 -23.08 6.61 -4.25
CA GLN A 163 -23.86 7.57 -3.44
C GLN A 163 -23.12 7.95 -2.16
N ASN A 164 -23.09 9.26 -1.91
CA ASN A 164 -22.96 9.94 -0.62
C ASN A 164 -23.44 9.10 0.56
N GLY A 165 -22.58 8.24 1.10
CA GLY A 165 -22.89 7.42 2.26
C GLY A 165 -21.64 7.17 3.06
N THR A 166 -21.57 7.73 4.27
CA THR A 166 -20.49 7.45 5.22
C THR A 166 -20.64 6.02 5.71
N ILE A 167 -19.64 5.18 5.40
CA ILE A 167 -19.54 3.84 5.99
C ILE A 167 -18.74 3.97 7.28
N PHE A 168 -19.39 3.76 8.41
CA PHE A 168 -18.69 3.66 9.69
C PHE A 168 -17.98 2.31 9.76
N LEU A 169 -16.65 2.36 9.77
CA LEU A 169 -15.84 1.18 10.02
C LEU A 169 -15.84 0.91 11.53
N GLY A 170 -16.75 0.02 11.94
CA GLY A 170 -16.78 -0.54 13.30
C GLY A 170 -15.64 -1.54 13.52
N SER A 171 -15.76 -2.40 14.54
CA SER A 171 -14.72 -3.40 14.88
C SER A 171 -14.53 -4.48 13.81
N ASN A 172 -15.57 -4.80 13.05
CA ASN A 172 -15.50 -5.69 11.90
C ASN A 172 -16.43 -5.18 10.80
N PHE A 173 -15.92 -5.07 9.57
CA PHE A 173 -16.71 -4.77 8.38
C PHE A 173 -16.62 -5.91 7.38
N SER A 174 -17.78 -6.34 6.86
CA SER A 174 -17.89 -7.38 5.84
C SER A 174 -18.84 -6.93 4.75
N ALA A 175 -18.46 -7.19 3.50
CA ALA A 175 -19.26 -6.87 2.33
C ALA A 175 -19.07 -7.94 1.24
N ILE A 176 -20.13 -8.19 0.47
CA ILE A 176 -20.07 -8.99 -0.76
C ILE A 176 -19.91 -8.01 -1.93
N VAL A 177 -18.81 -8.12 -2.68
CA VAL A 177 -18.54 -7.23 -3.82
C VAL A 177 -18.70 -7.97 -5.14
N LYS A 178 -19.42 -7.36 -6.08
CA LYS A 178 -19.59 -7.90 -7.43
C LYS A 178 -18.27 -7.79 -8.20
N THR A 179 -17.86 -8.89 -8.83
CA THR A 179 -16.68 -8.91 -9.71
C THR A 179 -16.99 -8.35 -11.10
N PRO A 180 -15.97 -7.81 -11.80
CA PRO A 180 -16.14 -7.25 -13.13
C PRO A 180 -16.44 -8.31 -14.20
N SER A 181 -16.05 -9.57 -14.01
CA SER A 181 -16.34 -10.66 -14.96
C SER A 181 -16.46 -12.03 -14.27
N SER A 182 -17.33 -12.88 -14.82
CA SER A 182 -17.44 -14.30 -14.47
C SER A 182 -17.50 -15.11 -15.79
N PRO A 183 -16.53 -15.99 -16.09
CA PRO A 183 -15.36 -16.39 -15.28
C PRO A 183 -14.32 -15.27 -15.08
N PRO A 184 -13.27 -15.45 -14.24
CA PRO A 184 -12.27 -14.42 -14.00
C PRO A 184 -11.51 -14.15 -15.30
N PRO A 185 -10.95 -12.94 -15.46
CA PRO A 185 -10.24 -12.61 -16.68
C PRO A 185 -8.99 -13.50 -16.85
N ALA A 186 -8.55 -13.65 -18.10
CA ALA A 186 -7.33 -14.39 -18.43
C ALA A 186 -6.13 -13.90 -17.60
N THR A 187 -5.13 -14.76 -17.42
CA THR A 187 -3.93 -14.54 -16.56
C THR A 187 -3.13 -13.27 -16.85
N SER A 188 -3.39 -12.57 -17.96
CA SER A 188 -2.78 -11.29 -18.32
C SER A 188 -3.46 -10.06 -17.68
N LYS A 189 -4.59 -10.22 -16.99
CA LYS A 189 -5.29 -9.12 -16.30
C LYS A 189 -5.48 -9.46 -14.82
N ALA A 190 -5.14 -8.53 -13.94
CA ALA A 190 -5.39 -8.64 -12.51
C ALA A 190 -6.82 -8.17 -12.19
N THR A 191 -7.51 -8.86 -11.28
CA THR A 191 -8.71 -8.32 -10.63
C THR A 191 -8.26 -7.67 -9.32
N VAL A 192 -8.55 -6.37 -9.19
CA VAL A 192 -8.11 -5.53 -8.08
C VAL A 192 -9.33 -5.08 -7.29
N LEU A 193 -9.33 -5.33 -5.98
CA LEU A 193 -10.29 -4.71 -5.07
C LEU A 193 -9.80 -3.30 -4.73
N VAL A 194 -10.62 -2.30 -5.06
CA VAL A 194 -10.35 -0.89 -4.76
C VAL A 194 -11.24 -0.46 -3.60
N ILE A 195 -10.61 0.03 -2.52
CA ILE A 195 -11.30 0.65 -1.39
C ILE A 195 -10.89 2.13 -1.38
N GLN A 196 -11.86 3.01 -1.64
CA GLN A 196 -11.69 4.46 -1.63
C GLN A 196 -12.66 5.06 -0.60
N ALA A 197 -12.14 5.95 0.24
CA ALA A 197 -12.93 6.72 1.19
C ALA A 197 -12.67 8.22 0.98
N PRO A 198 -13.69 9.10 1.08
CA PRO A 198 -13.46 10.54 1.11
C PRO A 198 -12.73 10.93 2.40
N SER A 199 -11.88 11.96 2.30
CA SER A 199 -10.94 12.42 3.34
C SER A 199 -11.57 13.02 4.61
N THR A 200 -12.90 13.01 4.75
CA THR A 200 -13.59 13.61 5.92
C THR A 200 -13.75 12.60 7.04
N TRP A 201 -12.86 12.64 8.03
CA TRP A 201 -13.15 12.15 9.37
C TRP A 201 -14.07 13.18 10.07
N GLU A 202 -15.35 12.86 10.22
CA GLU A 202 -16.21 13.58 11.17
C GLU A 202 -16.37 12.72 12.43
N PRO A 203 -15.95 13.20 13.61
CA PRO A 203 -16.26 12.51 14.85
C PRO A 203 -17.78 12.50 15.04
N SER A 204 -18.35 11.32 15.29
CA SER A 204 -19.79 11.19 15.58
C SER A 204 -20.17 12.15 16.71
N THR A 205 -21.08 13.08 16.45
CA THR A 205 -21.54 14.10 17.41
C THR A 205 -22.35 13.55 18.59
N SER A 206 -22.41 12.23 18.77
CA SER A 206 -23.26 11.57 19.76
C SER A 206 -22.53 10.92 20.94
N SER A 207 -21.21 11.07 21.06
CA SER A 207 -20.45 10.50 22.18
C SER A 207 -19.29 11.41 22.59
N PRO A 208 -18.99 11.57 23.90
CA PRO A 208 -17.83 12.36 24.33
C PRO A 208 -16.53 11.73 23.79
N PRO A 209 -15.51 12.55 23.47
CA PRO A 209 -14.26 12.05 22.92
C PRO A 209 -13.62 11.04 23.90
N PRO A 210 -13.10 9.90 23.42
CA PRO A 210 -12.29 9.03 24.26
C PRO A 210 -11.07 9.81 24.75
N THR A 211 -10.67 9.54 26.00
CA THR A 211 -9.49 10.14 26.64
C THR A 211 -8.22 9.97 25.79
N PRO A 212 -7.20 10.85 25.93
CA PRO A 212 -6.09 11.02 24.97
C PRO A 212 -5.18 9.81 24.73
N SER A 213 -5.43 8.66 25.35
CA SER A 213 -4.61 7.46 25.25
C SER A 213 -4.97 6.51 24.09
N THR A 214 -5.90 6.88 23.21
CA THR A 214 -6.39 6.02 22.10
C THR A 214 -6.44 6.68 20.73
N ALA A 215 -5.80 7.84 20.55
CA ALA A 215 -5.62 8.43 19.22
C ALA A 215 -4.52 7.67 18.46
N THR A 216 -4.79 6.42 18.09
CA THR A 216 -4.05 5.72 17.05
C THR A 216 -4.36 6.44 15.75
N SER A 217 -3.37 7.14 15.20
CA SER A 217 -3.42 7.69 13.84
C SER A 217 -3.50 6.53 12.84
N LEU A 218 -4.70 5.99 12.63
CA LEU A 218 -4.99 5.10 11.53
C LEU A 218 -5.26 5.96 10.29
N LEU A 219 -4.18 6.32 9.60
CA LEU A 219 -4.25 6.67 8.18
C LEU A 219 -4.86 5.45 7.48
N MET A 220 -6.09 5.60 6.97
CA MET A 220 -6.71 4.56 6.16
C MET A 220 -5.99 4.47 4.82
N SER A 221 -4.93 3.67 4.81
CA SER A 221 -4.24 3.28 3.60
C SER A 221 -5.21 2.61 2.62
N SER A 222 -5.13 2.97 1.35
CA SER A 222 -5.78 2.25 0.27
C SER A 222 -5.29 0.80 0.27
N LEU A 223 -6.12 -0.13 0.73
CA LEU A 223 -5.79 -1.56 0.71
C LEU A 223 -6.08 -2.12 -0.67
N ILE A 224 -5.03 -2.37 -1.45
CA ILE A 224 -5.13 -3.07 -2.73
C ILE A 224 -5.06 -4.57 -2.46
N LEU A 225 -6.20 -5.26 -2.54
CA LEU A 225 -6.25 -6.71 -2.50
C LEU A 225 -6.35 -7.26 -3.93
N VAL A 226 -5.29 -7.90 -4.42
CA VAL A 226 -5.29 -8.59 -5.72
C VAL A 226 -5.73 -10.03 -5.51
N THR A 227 -6.71 -10.49 -6.29
CA THR A 227 -7.29 -11.83 -6.12
C THR A 227 -7.85 -12.36 -7.44
N THR A 228 -7.91 -13.68 -7.57
CA THR A 228 -8.28 -14.39 -8.80
C THR A 228 -9.58 -15.19 -8.65
N CYS A 229 -10.50 -14.74 -7.79
CA CYS A 229 -11.76 -15.44 -7.53
C CYS A 229 -12.97 -14.79 -8.22
N ASN A 230 -13.94 -15.64 -8.60
CA ASN A 230 -15.16 -15.27 -9.32
C ASN A 230 -16.07 -14.29 -8.57
N GLU A 231 -16.02 -14.23 -7.24
CA GLU A 231 -16.70 -13.26 -6.37
C GLU A 231 -15.91 -13.17 -5.04
N LEU A 232 -15.89 -12.01 -4.37
CA LEU A 232 -15.08 -11.77 -3.16
C LEU A 232 -15.93 -11.37 -1.96
N ALA A 233 -15.76 -12.11 -0.87
CA ALA A 233 -16.11 -11.65 0.47
C ALA A 233 -14.79 -11.31 1.18
N PHE A 234 -14.66 -10.07 1.66
CA PHE A 234 -13.51 -9.63 2.45
C PHE A 234 -13.98 -9.23 3.85
N ASN A 235 -13.12 -9.50 4.83
CA ASN A 235 -13.32 -9.10 6.22
C ASN A 235 -12.16 -8.19 6.61
N MET A 236 -12.47 -6.93 6.94
CA MET A 236 -11.50 -5.98 7.46
C MET A 236 -11.69 -5.89 8.98
N SER A 237 -10.66 -6.28 9.72
CA SER A 237 -10.59 -6.12 11.17
C SER A 237 -9.58 -5.01 11.46
N LEU A 238 -10.05 -3.91 12.03
CA LEU A 238 -9.21 -2.83 12.54
C LEU A 238 -8.82 -3.21 13.97
N ARG A 239 -7.51 -3.38 14.23
CA ARG A 239 -6.98 -3.55 15.59
C ARG A 239 -6.47 -2.23 16.13
#